data_AF-A0A6B1F7Y2-F1
#
_entry.id   AF-A0A6B1F7Y2-F1
#
_cell.length_a   1.000
_cell.length_b   1.000
_cell.length_c   1.000
_cell.angle_alpha   90.00
_cell.angle_beta   90.00
_cell.angle_gamma   90.00
#
_symmetry.space_group_name_H-M   'P 1'
#
loop_
_entity.id
_entity.type
_entity.pdbx_description
1 polymer ?
#
loop_
_entity_poly.entity_id
_entity_poly.type
_entity_poly.pdbx_seq_one_letter_code
_entity_poly.pdbx_strand_id
1 'polypeptide(L)'
;MVVEQNEHEKRYTQLIMEIPDMSYHQAEDRLREISQILGDPGISVDETTQLLRYSGHLADHCKSFLVPDTSPPKVIELDKSGKPVGLRNLDLVED
;
A
#
# COMPACT_ATOMS: atom_id res chain seq x y z
N MET A 1 -23.51 -8.60 30.78
CA MET A 1 -22.74 -7.55 30.08
C MET A 1 -21.84 -8.23 29.07
N VAL A 2 -22.21 -8.26 27.78
CA VAL A 2 -21.38 -8.86 26.71
C VAL A 2 -21.43 -8.03 25.42
N VAL A 3 -21.86 -6.76 25.51
CA VAL A 3 -22.19 -5.95 24.32
C VAL A 3 -20.99 -5.13 23.84
N GLU A 4 -20.11 -4.67 24.73
CA GLU A 4 -18.99 -3.78 24.37
C GLU A 4 -17.85 -4.44 23.58
N GLN A 5 -17.60 -5.75 23.75
CA GLN A 5 -16.52 -6.42 22.99
C GLN A 5 -16.83 -6.51 21.48
N ASN A 6 -18.11 -6.51 21.10
CA ASN A 6 -18.52 -6.72 19.72
C ASN A 6 -18.35 -5.46 18.84
N GLU A 7 -18.38 -4.26 19.43
CA GLU A 7 -18.15 -3.01 18.68
C GLU A 7 -16.66 -2.74 18.48
N HIS A 8 -15.84 -3.08 19.47
CA HIS A 8 -14.38 -2.92 19.40
C HIS A 8 -13.77 -3.83 18.33
N GLU A 9 -14.12 -5.12 18.35
CA GLU A 9 -13.65 -6.12 17.39
C GLU A 9 -14.13 -5.81 15.95
N LYS A 10 -15.36 -5.31 15.80
CA LYS A 10 -15.89 -4.86 14.49
C LYS A 10 -15.14 -3.67 13.91
N ARG A 11 -14.74 -2.73 14.76
CA ARG A 11 -14.01 -1.52 14.32
C ARG A 11 -12.68 -1.88 13.67
N TYR A 12 -11.94 -2.81 14.27
CA TYR A 12 -10.65 -3.26 13.75
C TYR A 12 -10.81 -4.16 12.52
N THR A 13 -11.82 -5.02 12.51
CA THR A 13 -12.11 -5.87 11.35
C THR A 13 -12.46 -5.03 10.10
N GLN A 14 -13.21 -3.94 10.25
CA GLN A 14 -13.45 -2.99 9.16
C GLN A 14 -12.19 -2.27 8.70
N LEU A 15 -11.26 -1.99 9.61
CA LEU A 15 -9.99 -1.34 9.27
C LEU A 15 -9.16 -2.19 8.29
N ILE A 16 -9.23 -3.53 8.41
CA ILE A 16 -8.35 -4.49 7.72
C ILE A 16 -8.81 -4.82 6.27
N MET A 17 -10.07 -4.52 5.90
CA MET A 17 -10.64 -4.99 4.61
C MET A 17 -10.38 -4.07 3.39
N GLU A 18 -9.97 -2.82 3.56
CA GLU A 18 -9.80 -1.87 2.46
C GLU A 18 -8.32 -1.48 2.27
N ILE A 19 -7.68 -2.04 1.24
CA ILE A 19 -6.33 -1.65 0.77
C ILE A 19 -6.27 -1.19 -0.71
N PRO A 20 -7.04 -1.74 -1.68
CA PRO A 20 -6.62 -1.64 -3.09
C PRO A 20 -6.68 -0.25 -3.74
N ASP A 21 -7.26 0.77 -3.11
CA ASP A 21 -7.42 2.12 -3.68
C ASP A 21 -6.88 3.24 -2.76
N MET A 22 -5.96 2.89 -1.85
CA MET A 22 -5.43 3.84 -0.88
C MET A 22 -4.21 4.61 -1.43
N SER A 23 -4.21 5.93 -1.33
CA SER A 23 -3.04 6.77 -1.62
C SER A 23 -1.95 6.62 -0.54
N TYR A 24 -0.70 6.99 -0.85
CA TYR A 24 0.41 6.99 0.10
C TYR A 24 0.07 7.70 1.42
N HIS A 25 -0.51 8.91 1.35
CA HIS A 25 -0.88 9.67 2.54
C HIS A 25 -1.95 8.97 3.39
N GLN A 26 -2.95 8.36 2.75
CA GLN A 26 -3.98 7.61 3.47
C GLN A 26 -3.39 6.36 4.15
N ALA A 27 -2.45 5.68 3.50
CA ALA A 27 -1.76 4.52 4.07
C ALA A 27 -0.87 4.91 5.26
N GLU A 28 -0.17 6.06 5.18
CA GLU A 28 0.59 6.63 6.30
C GLU A 28 -0.31 7.00 7.48
N ASP A 29 -1.46 7.63 7.22
CA ASP A 29 -2.46 7.95 8.25
C ASP A 29 -2.99 6.70 8.97
N ARG A 30 -3.27 5.64 8.21
CA ARG A 30 -3.71 4.35 8.77
C ARG A 30 -2.63 3.67 9.60
N LEU A 31 -1.37 3.71 9.16
CA LEU A 31 -0.24 3.19 9.93
C LEU A 31 -0.09 3.93 11.27
N ARG A 32 -0.30 5.25 11.28
CA ARG A 32 -0.30 6.05 12.51
C ARG A 32 -1.44 5.68 13.45
N GLU A 33 -2.64 5.44 12.92
CA GLU A 33 -3.78 5.00 13.71
C GLU A 33 -3.53 3.62 14.34
N ILE A 34 -3.00 2.66 13.56
CA ILE A 34 -2.60 1.34 14.07
C ILE A 34 -1.56 1.46 15.19
N SER A 35 -0.58 2.35 15.06
CA SER A 35 0.42 2.57 16.10
C SER A 35 -0.18 3.09 17.41
N GLN A 36 -1.26 3.89 17.35
CA GLN A 36 -1.96 4.35 18.56
C GLN A 36 -2.73 3.21 19.21
N ILE A 37 -3.40 2.39 18.39
CA ILE A 37 -4.17 1.22 18.85
C ILE A 37 -3.27 0.18 19.52
N LEU A 38 -2.11 -0.11 18.94
CA LEU A 38 -1.13 -1.05 19.52
C LEU A 38 -0.56 -0.59 20.87
N GLY A 39 -0.68 0.70 21.20
CA GLY A 39 -0.31 1.24 22.50
C GLY A 39 -1.38 1.06 23.57
N ASP A 40 -2.59 0.60 23.21
CA ASP A 40 -3.68 0.39 24.15
C ASP A 40 -3.49 -0.94 24.92
N PRO A 41 -3.51 -0.92 26.26
CA PRO A 41 -3.30 -2.14 27.06
C PRO A 41 -4.51 -3.09 27.05
N GLY A 42 -5.65 -2.68 26.49
CA GLY A 42 -6.87 -3.48 26.38
C GLY A 42 -6.95 -4.34 25.12
N ILE A 43 -5.98 -4.22 24.21
CA ILE A 43 -5.94 -5.00 22.97
C ILE A 43 -5.51 -6.45 23.21
N SER A 44 -6.18 -7.39 22.56
CA SER A 44 -5.79 -8.80 22.62
C SER A 44 -4.57 -9.09 21.74
N VAL A 45 -3.91 -10.23 22.02
CA VAL A 45 -2.79 -10.73 21.20
C VAL A 45 -3.24 -11.06 19.77
N ASP A 46 -4.47 -11.54 19.59
CA ASP A 46 -5.02 -11.83 18.27
C ASP A 46 -5.19 -10.56 17.45
N GLU A 47 -5.85 -9.54 18.02
CA GLU A 47 -6.02 -8.23 17.40
C GLU A 47 -4.68 -7.56 17.08
N THR A 48 -3.72 -7.63 18.01
CA THR A 48 -2.34 -7.17 17.80
C THR A 48 -1.71 -7.85 16.57
N THR A 49 -1.87 -9.17 16.45
CA THR A 49 -1.33 -9.94 15.33
C THR A 49 -1.99 -9.57 14.00
N GLN A 50 -3.30 -9.36 14.01
CA GLN A 50 -4.05 -8.93 12.83
C GLN A 50 -3.64 -7.52 12.37
N LEU A 51 -3.50 -6.57 13.31
CA LEU A 51 -3.06 -5.21 13.03
C LEU A 51 -1.62 -5.16 12.51
N LEU A 52 -0.72 -5.98 13.05
CA LEU A 52 0.65 -6.09 12.57
C LEU A 52 0.73 -6.68 11.15
N ARG A 53 -0.12 -7.65 10.83
CA ARG A 53 -0.20 -8.18 9.46
C ARG A 53 -0.71 -7.09 8.49
N TYR A 54 -1.75 -6.38 8.89
CA TYR A 54 -2.33 -5.30 8.08
C TYR A 54 -1.36 -4.14 7.87
N SER A 55 -0.62 -3.73 8.92
CA SER A 55 0.41 -2.69 8.80
C SER A 55 1.56 -3.10 7.88
N GLY A 56 1.92 -4.39 7.85
CA GLY A 56 2.86 -4.94 6.88
C GLY A 56 2.39 -4.76 5.43
N HIS A 57 1.11 -5.00 5.14
CA HIS A 57 0.54 -4.78 3.81
C HIS A 57 0.50 -3.29 3.43
N LEU A 58 0.14 -2.41 4.36
CA LEU A 58 0.17 -0.96 4.12
C LEU A 58 1.60 -0.45 3.86
N ALA A 59 2.58 -0.95 4.60
CA ALA A 59 3.98 -0.59 4.40
C ALA A 59 4.51 -1.05 3.03
N ASP A 60 4.09 -2.23 2.56
CA ASP A 60 4.43 -2.73 1.22
C ASP A 60 3.79 -1.86 0.12
N HIS A 61 2.52 -1.47 0.32
CA HIS A 61 1.83 -0.53 -0.57
C HIS A 61 2.53 0.83 -0.62
N CYS A 62 2.93 1.39 0.53
CA CYS A 62 3.73 2.61 0.61
C CYS A 62 5.07 2.49 -0.14
N LYS A 63 5.74 1.32 -0.05
CA LYS A 63 6.97 1.06 -0.81
C LYS A 63 6.71 1.05 -2.32
N SER A 64 5.57 0.54 -2.78
CA SER A 64 5.20 0.58 -4.20
C SER A 64 5.12 2.02 -4.75
N PHE A 65 4.74 3.01 -3.93
CA PHE A 65 4.79 4.43 -4.31
C PHE A 65 6.20 5.03 -4.25
N LEU A 66 7.01 4.58 -3.29
CA LEU A 66 8.35 5.11 -3.03
C LEU A 66 9.44 4.51 -3.92
N VAL A 67 9.19 3.33 -4.50
CA VAL A 67 10.01 2.77 -5.57
C VAL A 67 9.40 3.24 -6.88
N PRO A 68 9.82 4.39 -7.44
CA PRO A 68 9.49 4.68 -8.82
C PRO A 68 9.97 3.49 -9.65
N ASP A 69 9.19 3.06 -10.63
CA ASP A 69 9.63 2.09 -11.61
C ASP A 69 10.95 2.61 -12.20
N THR A 70 12.08 2.06 -11.72
CA THR A 70 13.43 2.48 -12.13
C THR A 70 13.77 1.89 -13.50
N SER A 71 12.82 1.19 -14.13
CA SER A 71 12.96 0.81 -15.52
C SER A 71 13.06 2.08 -16.35
N PRO A 72 14.07 2.18 -17.23
CA PRO A 72 14.13 3.30 -18.16
C PRO A 72 12.81 3.39 -18.95
N PRO A 73 12.28 4.61 -19.18
CA PRO A 73 11.06 4.79 -19.94
C PRO A 73 11.19 4.07 -21.28
N LYS A 74 10.21 3.23 -21.62
CA LYS A 74 10.21 2.48 -22.88
C LYS A 74 9.51 3.30 -23.95
N VAL A 75 10.15 3.47 -25.10
CA VAL A 75 9.54 4.07 -26.28
C VAL A 75 9.12 2.97 -27.25
N ILE A 76 7.93 3.12 -27.83
CA ILE A 76 7.45 2.26 -28.91
C ILE A 76 8.18 2.67 -30.18
N GLU A 77 8.95 1.75 -30.76
CA GLU A 77 9.61 1.94 -32.04
C GLU A 77 8.58 1.72 -33.15
N LEU A 78 8.48 2.70 -34.05
CA LEU A 78 7.58 2.66 -35.20
C LEU A 78 8.38 2.46 -36.49
N ASP A 79 7.89 1.64 -37.41
CA ASP A 79 8.44 1.58 -38.76
C ASP A 79 8.08 2.84 -39.57
N LYS A 80 8.61 2.97 -40.79
CA LYS A 80 8.36 4.10 -41.69
C LYS A 80 6.88 4.27 -42.07
N SER A 81 6.05 3.23 -41.89
CA SER A 81 4.60 3.24 -42.06
C SER A 81 3.82 3.57 -40.78
N GLY A 82 4.51 3.82 -39.67
CA GLY A 82 3.93 4.17 -38.38
C GLY A 82 3.43 2.97 -37.57
N LYS A 83 3.81 1.72 -37.92
CA LYS A 83 3.40 0.53 -37.16
C LYS A 83 4.42 0.21 -36.08
N PRO A 84 3.97 -0.26 -34.89
CA PRO A 84 4.86 -0.67 -33.82
C PRO A 84 5.67 -1.90 -34.24
N VAL A 85 7.00 -1.78 -34.18
CA VAL A 85 7.97 -2.84 -34.51
C VAL A 85 8.79 -3.32 -33.31
N GLY A 86 8.77 -2.59 -32.20
CA GLY A 86 9.47 -2.99 -30.99
C GLY A 86 9.31 -2.01 -29.84
N LEU A 87 9.87 -2.38 -28.69
CA LEU A 87 10.02 -1.51 -27.52
C LEU A 87 11.53 -1.31 -27.29
N ARG A 88 11.96 -0.05 -27.16
CA ARG A 88 13.35 0.30 -26.85
C ARG A 88 13.42 1.13 -25.57
N ASN A 89 14.45 0.92 -24.76
CA ASN A 89 14.73 1.78 -23.61
C ASN A 89 15.14 3.17 -24.11
N LEU A 90 14.54 4.21 -23.55
CA LEU A 90 14.93 5.59 -23.79
C LEU A 90 16.19 5.87 -22.95
N ASP A 91 17.36 5.75 -23.59
CA ASP A 91 18.61 6.28 -23.02
C ASP A 91 18.46 7.79 -22.91
N LEU A 92 18.53 8.31 -21.68
CA LEU A 92 18.68 9.74 -21.44
C LEU A 92 20.10 10.10 -21.91
N VAL A 93 20.21 10.78 -23.05
CA VAL A 93 21.48 11.40 -23.43
C VAL A 93 21.66 12.58 -22.49
N GLU A 94 22.58 12.47 -21.53
CA GLU A 94 23.05 13.64 -20.76
C GLU A 94 23.84 14.54 -21.73
N ASP A 95 23.36 15.78 -21.91
CA ASP A 95 23.98 16.85 -22.72
C ASP A 95 25.05 17.60 -21.89
#